data_AF-A0A8S0H0U7-F1
#
_entry.id   AF-A0A8S0H0U7-F1
#
_cell.length_a   1.000
_cell.length_b   1.000
_cell.length_c   1.000
_cell.angle_alpha   90.00
_cell.angle_beta   90.00
_cell.angle_gamma   90.00
#
_symmetry.space_group_name_H-M   'P 1'
#
loop_
_entity.id
_entity.type
_entity.pdbx_description
1 polymer ?
#
loop_
_entity_poly.entity_id
_entity_poly.type
_entity_poly.pdbx_seq_one_letter_code
_entity_poly.pdbx_strand_id
1 'polypeptide(L)'
;MQARINLEQPLADGGMGPVAGTLSAYEAPSGPGLRVDGYGYAGYPVNPGYDSLLAKLIAQGTDFPAALGRAYRGLCEFRLEGVPSNLGLLLNLLRQPAVLDYQVDTRFVEAHWAQLLQDCAGQHRPMFFARQAATAQSTRSDVQAPRARRR
;
A
#
# COMPACT_ATOMS: atom_id res chain seq x y z
N MET A 1 7.21 4.96 -16.37
CA MET A 1 5.82 5.08 -15.86
C MET A 1 5.86 5.69 -14.48
N GLN A 2 4.88 6.51 -14.10
CA GLN A 2 4.74 7.06 -12.74
C GLN A 2 3.33 6.79 -12.21
N ALA A 3 3.22 6.23 -11.01
CA ALA A 3 1.98 6.10 -10.24
C ALA A 3 1.98 7.11 -9.08
N ARG A 4 0.85 7.76 -8.83
CA ARG A 4 0.64 8.68 -7.70
C ARG A 4 -0.14 7.96 -6.61
N ILE A 5 0.53 7.68 -5.49
CA ILE A 5 -0.09 7.09 -4.31
C ILE A 5 -0.66 8.24 -3.48
N ASN A 6 -1.98 8.25 -3.34
CA ASN A 6 -2.73 9.28 -2.64
C ASN A 6 -3.41 8.68 -1.41
N LEU A 7 -3.43 9.46 -0.32
CA LEU A 7 -4.21 9.20 0.88
C LEU A 7 -5.65 9.67 0.64
N GLU A 8 -6.39 8.86 -0.09
CA GLU A 8 -7.79 9.08 -0.42
C GLU A 8 -8.49 7.73 -0.53
N GLN A 9 -9.79 7.71 -0.25
CA GLN A 9 -10.61 6.50 -0.34
C GLN A 9 -11.45 6.57 -1.62
N PRO A 10 -11.28 5.64 -2.57
CA PRO A 10 -12.21 5.53 -3.68
C PRO A 10 -13.64 5.26 -3.19
N LEU A 11 -14.60 6.01 -3.73
CA LEU A 11 -16.01 5.98 -3.36
C LEU A 11 -16.85 5.28 -4.45
N ALA A 12 -17.96 4.66 -4.07
CA ALA A 12 -18.82 3.91 -5.00
C ALA A 12 -19.43 4.79 -6.12
N ASP A 13 -19.52 6.11 -5.92
CA ASP A 13 -20.12 7.08 -6.83
C ASP A 13 -19.17 7.63 -7.91
N GLY A 14 -17.91 7.17 -7.96
CA GLY A 14 -16.90 7.68 -8.91
C GLY A 14 -15.91 8.67 -8.29
N GLY A 15 -16.10 9.04 -7.02
CA GLY A 15 -15.29 10.04 -6.33
C GLY A 15 -14.11 9.49 -5.54
N MET A 16 -13.29 10.41 -5.05
CA MET A 16 -12.23 10.17 -4.06
C MET A 16 -12.56 10.96 -2.79
N GLY A 17 -12.69 10.25 -1.66
CA GLY A 17 -12.97 10.85 -0.36
C GLY A 17 -11.69 11.20 0.41
N PRO A 18 -11.67 12.30 1.18
CA PRO A 18 -10.55 12.62 2.05
C PRO A 18 -10.44 11.59 3.19
N VAL A 19 -9.23 11.39 3.69
CA VAL A 19 -8.96 10.47 4.80
C VAL A 19 -8.20 11.18 5.90
N ALA A 20 -8.36 10.69 7.12
CA ALA A 20 -7.62 11.14 8.29
C ALA A 20 -7.09 9.91 9.05
N GLY A 21 -6.06 10.11 9.85
CA GLY A 21 -5.46 9.05 10.65
C GLY A 21 -3.95 9.21 10.75
N THR A 22 -3.27 8.12 11.10
CA THR A 22 -1.81 8.08 11.21
C THR A 22 -1.30 6.84 10.51
N LEU A 23 -0.25 6.99 9.70
CA LEU A 23 0.37 5.85 9.03
C LEU A 23 0.99 4.92 10.07
N SER A 24 0.52 3.68 10.19
CA SER A 24 1.12 2.69 11.09
C SER A 24 2.33 2.01 10.46
N ALA A 25 2.38 1.95 9.14
CA ALA A 25 3.53 1.50 8.37
C ALA A 25 3.67 2.30 7.07
N TYR A 26 4.90 2.62 6.72
CA TYR A 26 5.29 3.19 5.43
C TYR A 26 6.63 2.56 5.04
N GLU A 27 6.59 1.54 4.19
CA GLU A 27 7.78 0.88 3.66
C GLU A 27 7.69 0.96 2.13
N ALA A 28 8.40 1.95 1.57
CA ALA A 28 8.44 2.18 0.14
C ALA A 28 9.23 1.05 -0.57
N PRO A 29 8.78 0.61 -1.76
CA PRO A 29 9.52 -0.38 -2.54
C PRO A 29 10.88 0.17 -2.99
N SER A 30 11.82 -0.73 -3.25
CA SER A 30 13.16 -0.39 -3.72
C SER A 30 13.68 -1.42 -4.72
N GLY A 31 14.81 -1.12 -5.35
CA GLY A 31 15.47 -2.03 -6.28
C GLY A 31 15.62 -1.45 -7.70
N PRO A 32 16.22 -2.22 -8.61
CA PRO A 32 16.59 -1.71 -9.93
C PRO A 32 15.39 -1.21 -10.73
N GLY A 33 15.50 0.02 -11.25
CA GLY A 33 14.47 0.63 -12.08
C GLY A 33 13.23 1.10 -11.31
N LEU A 34 13.28 1.14 -9.97
CA LEU A 34 12.26 1.76 -9.13
C LEU A 34 12.85 2.97 -8.39
N ARG A 35 12.08 4.05 -8.35
CA ARG A 35 12.35 5.23 -7.52
C ARG A 35 11.06 5.64 -6.83
N VAL A 36 11.14 6.04 -5.56
CA VAL A 36 10.00 6.56 -4.82
C VAL A 36 10.34 7.96 -4.33
N ASP A 37 9.54 8.94 -4.76
CA ASP A 37 9.62 10.31 -4.27
C ASP A 37 8.38 10.54 -3.38
N GLY A 38 8.53 10.53 -2.06
CA GLY A 38 7.42 10.71 -1.12
C GLY A 38 7.89 11.24 0.23
N TYR A 39 6.96 11.68 1.06
CA TYR A 39 7.25 12.24 2.38
C TYR A 39 6.77 11.37 3.55
N GLY A 40 6.12 10.23 3.26
CA GLY A 40 5.55 9.36 4.30
C GLY A 40 6.60 8.73 5.21
N TYR A 41 6.20 8.45 6.45
CA TYR A 41 6.95 7.66 7.42
C TYR A 41 5.98 7.04 8.44
N ALA A 42 6.39 5.97 9.11
CA ALA A 42 5.58 5.37 10.17
C ALA A 42 5.40 6.37 11.33
N GLY A 43 4.14 6.60 11.74
CA GLY A 43 3.76 7.64 12.69
C GLY A 43 3.38 8.98 12.05
N TYR A 44 3.40 9.11 10.72
CA TYR A 44 2.98 10.34 10.05
C TYR A 44 1.49 10.62 10.25
N PRO A 45 1.09 11.75 10.87
CA PRO A 45 -0.31 12.14 11.03
C PRO A 45 -0.82 12.81 9.75
N VAL A 46 -1.87 12.26 9.16
CA VAL A 46 -2.46 12.75 7.92
C VAL A 46 -3.29 14.00 8.20
N ASN A 47 -2.99 15.09 7.48
CA ASN A 47 -3.71 16.35 7.59
C ASN A 47 -4.56 16.58 6.32
N PRO A 48 -5.90 16.55 6.42
CA PRO A 48 -6.80 16.81 5.30
C PRO A 48 -6.73 18.23 4.72
N GLY A 49 -6.02 19.16 5.36
CA GLY A 49 -5.83 20.53 4.88
C GLY A 49 -4.77 20.68 3.78
N TYR A 50 -4.05 19.61 3.41
CA TYR A 50 -3.09 19.58 2.32
C TYR A 50 -3.50 18.58 1.24
N ASP A 51 -2.77 18.57 0.12
CA ASP A 51 -2.95 17.59 -0.95
C ASP A 51 -2.79 16.15 -0.44
N SER A 52 -3.59 15.22 -0.99
CA SER A 52 -3.60 13.80 -0.60
C SER A 52 -2.39 13.03 -1.14
N LEU A 53 -1.65 13.58 -2.10
CA LEU A 53 -0.48 12.94 -2.71
C LEU A 53 0.60 12.61 -1.68
N LEU A 54 0.81 11.33 -1.37
CA LEU A 54 1.81 10.87 -0.41
C LEU A 54 3.16 10.56 -1.06
N ALA A 55 3.12 9.88 -2.21
CA ALA A 55 4.32 9.42 -2.90
C ALA A 55 4.09 9.25 -4.41
N LYS A 56 5.16 9.42 -5.17
CA LYS A 56 5.25 9.05 -6.58
C LYS A 56 6.11 7.79 -6.67
N LEU A 57 5.53 6.71 -7.18
CA LEU A 57 6.29 5.53 -7.59
C LEU A 57 6.67 5.68 -9.06
N ILE A 58 7.96 5.75 -9.35
CA ILE A 58 8.48 5.85 -10.72
C ILE A 58 9.14 4.51 -11.08
N ALA A 59 8.65 3.90 -12.15
CA ALA A 59 9.19 2.67 -12.71
C ALA A 59 9.77 2.89 -14.11
N GLN A 60 10.99 2.40 -14.31
CA GLN A 60 11.69 2.40 -15.60
C GLN A 60 11.78 0.98 -16.16
N GLY A 61 11.50 0.84 -17.45
CA GLY A 61 11.60 -0.42 -18.20
C GLY A 61 12.11 -0.15 -19.61
N THR A 62 12.53 -1.21 -20.29
CA THR A 62 12.99 -1.17 -21.69
C THR A 62 11.86 -0.86 -22.66
N ASP A 63 10.63 -1.19 -22.27
CA ASP A 63 9.40 -0.89 -22.98
C ASP A 63 8.27 -0.59 -21.96
N PHE A 64 7.09 -0.27 -22.49
CA PHE A 64 5.93 0.08 -21.67
C PHE A 64 5.43 -1.10 -20.81
N PRO A 65 5.25 -2.33 -21.32
CA PRO A 65 4.90 -3.49 -20.49
C PRO A 65 5.91 -3.77 -19.37
N ALA A 66 7.21 -3.66 -19.62
CA ALA A 66 8.24 -3.86 -18.61
C ALA A 66 8.16 -2.78 -17.51
N ALA A 67 7.90 -1.53 -17.88
CA ALA A 67 7.70 -0.45 -16.92
C ALA A 67 6.42 -0.65 -16.08
N LEU A 68 5.32 -1.10 -16.71
CA LEU A 68 4.07 -1.44 -16.02
C LEU A 68 4.26 -2.61 -15.05
N GLY A 69 4.89 -3.70 -15.48
CA GLY A 69 5.15 -4.87 -14.64
C GLY A 69 6.01 -4.52 -13.42
N ARG A 70 7.02 -3.66 -13.60
CA ARG A 70 7.83 -3.13 -12.48
C ARG A 70 7.02 -2.24 -11.55
N ALA A 71 6.19 -1.34 -12.10
CA ALA A 71 5.31 -0.50 -11.29
C ALA A 71 4.33 -1.36 -10.46
N TYR A 72 3.67 -2.34 -11.08
CA TYR A 72 2.77 -3.27 -10.40
C TYR A 72 3.47 -4.01 -9.26
N ARG A 73 4.65 -4.58 -9.54
CA ARG A 73 5.46 -5.23 -8.50
C ARG A 73 5.82 -4.25 -7.36
N GLY A 74 6.27 -3.04 -7.69
CA GLY A 74 6.58 -2.03 -6.70
C GLY A 74 5.38 -1.65 -5.84
N LEU A 75 4.18 -1.55 -6.42
CA LEU A 75 2.96 -1.33 -5.65
C LEU A 75 2.60 -2.52 -4.74
N CYS A 76 2.84 -3.77 -5.16
CA CYS A 76 2.67 -4.95 -4.30
C CYS A 76 3.68 -5.01 -3.14
N GLU A 77 4.89 -4.47 -3.33
CA GLU A 77 5.93 -4.36 -2.31
C GLU A 77 5.71 -3.17 -1.37
N PHE A 78 4.92 -2.17 -1.78
CA PHE A 78 4.65 -0.98 -0.98
C PHE A 78 3.76 -1.31 0.22
N ARG A 79 4.36 -1.35 1.42
CA ARG A 79 3.59 -1.49 2.66
C ARG A 79 3.12 -0.12 3.14
N LEU A 80 1.83 0.11 3.03
CA LEU A 80 1.16 1.32 3.51
C LEU A 80 -0.02 0.91 4.39
N GLU A 81 0.05 1.20 5.68
CA GLU A 81 -0.96 0.78 6.67
C GLU A 81 -1.39 1.96 7.55
N GLY A 82 -2.58 1.85 8.14
CA GLY A 82 -3.12 2.80 9.12
C GLY A 82 -4.04 3.87 8.55
N VAL A 83 -3.96 4.14 7.24
CA VAL A 83 -4.85 5.10 6.56
C VAL A 83 -5.22 4.54 5.17
N PRO A 84 -6.48 4.68 4.71
CA PRO A 84 -6.86 4.27 3.37
C PRO A 84 -6.12 5.07 2.28
N SER A 85 -5.97 4.45 1.11
CA SER A 85 -5.28 5.04 -0.03
C SER A 85 -5.85 4.52 -1.35
N ASN A 86 -5.46 5.16 -2.45
CA ASN A 86 -5.79 4.70 -3.80
C ASN A 86 -4.95 3.49 -4.28
N LEU A 87 -4.12 2.88 -3.42
CA LEU A 87 -3.18 1.82 -3.82
C LEU A 87 -3.88 0.62 -4.48
N GLY A 88 -5.02 0.19 -3.91
CA GLY A 88 -5.83 -0.89 -4.48
C GLY A 88 -6.37 -0.57 -5.87
N LEU A 89 -6.84 0.66 -6.08
CA LEU A 89 -7.29 1.14 -7.38
C LEU A 89 -6.17 1.08 -8.43
N LEU A 90 -4.97 1.55 -8.07
CA LEU A 90 -3.80 1.50 -8.96
C LEU A 90 -3.43 0.07 -9.32
N LEU A 91 -3.41 -0.84 -8.35
CA LEU A 91 -3.12 -2.27 -8.58
C LEU A 91 -4.13 -2.91 -9.55
N ASN A 92 -5.42 -2.61 -9.39
CA ASN A 92 -6.47 -3.07 -10.30
C ASN A 92 -6.31 -2.46 -11.70
N LEU A 93 -5.98 -1.17 -11.79
CA LEU A 93 -5.79 -0.46 -13.06
C LEU A 93 -4.63 -1.04 -13.88
N LEU A 94 -3.47 -1.29 -13.26
CA LEU A 94 -2.29 -1.81 -13.97
C LEU A 94 -2.46 -3.25 -14.49
N ARG A 95 -3.52 -3.95 -14.06
CA ARG A 95 -3.86 -5.30 -14.55
C ARG A 95 -4.91 -5.31 -15.66
N GLN A 96 -5.50 -4.16 -16.01
CA GLN A 96 -6.48 -4.11 -17.08
C GLN A 96 -5.80 -4.41 -18.43
N PRO A 97 -6.34 -5.33 -19.25
CA PRO A 97 -5.79 -5.62 -20.58
C PRO A 97 -5.63 -4.37 -21.44
N ALA A 98 -6.64 -3.50 -21.43
CA ALA A 98 -6.60 -2.21 -22.14
C ALA A 98 -5.43 -1.32 -21.70
N VAL A 99 -5.04 -1.34 -20.42
CA VAL A 99 -3.87 -0.59 -19.93
C VAL A 99 -2.58 -1.26 -20.39
N LEU A 100 -2.49 -2.59 -20.38
CA LEU A 100 -1.32 -3.34 -20.84
C LEU A 100 -1.06 -3.14 -22.33
N ASP A 101 -2.13 -3.10 -23.12
CA ASP A 101 -2.11 -2.96 -24.58
C ASP A 101 -2.12 -1.50 -25.06
N TYR A 102 -2.04 -0.54 -24.11
CA TYR A 102 -2.07 0.90 -24.37
C TYR A 102 -3.32 1.39 -25.14
N GLN A 103 -4.46 0.74 -24.92
CA GLN A 103 -5.77 1.06 -25.48
C GLN A 103 -6.64 1.81 -24.46
N VAL A 104 -6.19 3.00 -24.04
CA VAL A 104 -6.87 3.82 -23.04
C VAL A 104 -7.16 5.23 -23.55
N ASP A 105 -8.30 5.77 -23.16
CA ASP A 105 -8.68 7.17 -23.41
C ASP A 105 -8.83 7.93 -22.08
N THR A 106 -9.18 9.22 -22.17
CA THR A 106 -9.32 10.10 -20.99
C THR A 106 -10.55 9.81 -20.13
N ARG A 107 -11.44 8.92 -20.57
CA ARG A 107 -12.65 8.50 -19.85
C ARG A 107 -12.55 7.07 -19.32
N PHE A 108 -11.44 6.39 -19.59
CA PHE A 108 -11.28 4.98 -19.30
C PHE A 108 -11.52 4.67 -17.82
N VAL A 109 -10.96 5.46 -16.90
CA VAL A 109 -11.09 5.22 -15.47
C VAL A 109 -12.55 5.39 -15.01
N GLU A 110 -13.23 6.43 -15.47
CA GLU A 110 -14.64 6.68 -15.14
C GLU A 110 -15.55 5.59 -15.73
N ALA A 111 -15.30 5.17 -16.97
CA ALA A 111 -16.07 4.13 -17.65
C ALA A 111 -15.92 2.74 -16.98
N HIS A 112 -14.76 2.46 -16.38
CA HIS A 112 -14.45 1.20 -15.73
C HIS A 112 -14.47 1.28 -14.20
N TRP A 113 -14.97 2.39 -13.62
CA TRP A 113 -14.87 2.66 -12.19
C TRP A 113 -15.39 1.52 -11.31
N ALA A 114 -16.60 1.05 -11.58
CA ALA A 114 -17.21 -0.04 -10.81
C ALA A 114 -16.38 -1.34 -10.88
N GLN A 115 -15.78 -1.64 -12.03
CA GLN A 115 -14.90 -2.80 -12.19
C GLN A 115 -13.59 -2.62 -11.41
N LEU A 116 -13.03 -1.40 -11.43
CA LEU A 116 -11.78 -1.07 -10.76
C LEU A 116 -11.92 -1.03 -9.22
N LEU A 117 -13.14 -0.86 -8.69
CA LEU A 117 -13.43 -0.93 -7.25
C LEU A 117 -13.77 -2.33 -6.73
N GLN A 118 -14.01 -3.30 -7.62
CA GLN A 118 -14.31 -4.66 -7.15
C GLN A 118 -13.13 -5.17 -6.34
N ASP A 119 -13.39 -5.45 -5.06
CA ASP A 119 -12.40 -5.92 -4.11
C ASP A 119 -11.80 -7.22 -4.61
N CYS A 120 -10.59 -7.08 -5.13
CA CYS A 120 -9.75 -8.17 -5.57
C CYS A 120 -9.04 -8.76 -4.35
N ALA A 121 -9.77 -8.99 -3.25
CA ALA A 121 -9.25 -9.61 -2.04
C ALA A 121 -8.62 -10.96 -2.42
N GLY A 122 -7.29 -11.00 -2.43
CA GLY A 122 -6.48 -12.15 -2.86
C GLY A 122 -5.96 -12.14 -4.30
N GLN A 123 -6.34 -11.22 -5.18
CA GLN A 123 -5.74 -11.16 -6.54
C GLN A 123 -4.36 -10.50 -6.54
N HIS A 124 -4.12 -9.55 -5.64
CA HIS A 124 -2.82 -8.92 -5.46
C HIS A 124 -2.12 -9.54 -4.27
N ARG A 125 -1.03 -10.26 -4.54
CA ARG A 125 -0.19 -10.82 -3.49
C ARG A 125 0.65 -9.68 -2.89
N PRO A 126 0.49 -9.34 -1.59
CA PRO A 126 1.41 -8.43 -0.93
C PRO A 126 2.82 -9.07 -0.94
N MET A 127 3.83 -8.25 -1.27
CA MET A 127 5.23 -8.66 -1.37
C MET A 127 6.08 -8.05 -0.25
N PHE A 128 5.44 -7.73 0.88
CA PHE A 128 6.09 -7.31 2.11
C PHE A 128 5.80 -8.32 3.23
N PHE A 129 6.64 -8.31 4.26
CA PHE A 129 6.43 -9.14 5.43
C PHE A 129 5.49 -8.43 6.41
N ALA A 130 4.25 -8.91 6.52
CA ALA A 130 3.36 -8.46 7.58
C ALA A 130 3.96 -8.83 8.94
N ARG A 131 4.15 -7.83 9.80
CA ARG A 131 4.63 -8.08 11.17
C ARG A 131 3.54 -8.83 11.91
N GLN A 132 3.78 -10.09 12.25
CA GLN A 132 2.88 -10.85 13.13
C GLN A 132 2.78 -10.09 14.45
N ALA A 133 1.56 -9.85 14.93
CA ALA A 133 1.36 -9.40 16.30
C ALA A 133 2.03 -10.44 17.21
N ALA A 134 3.03 -10.03 17.98
CA ALA A 134 3.62 -10.90 18.98
C ALA A 134 2.48 -11.33 19.92
N THR A 135 2.10 -12.60 19.87
CA THR A 135 1.28 -13.20 20.92
C THR A 135 2.09 -13.09 22.19
N ALA A 136 1.72 -12.14 23.05
CA ALA A 136 2.30 -12.01 24.38
C ALA A 136 1.90 -13.25 25.20
N GLN A 137 2.64 -14.34 25.05
CA GLN A 137 2.63 -15.42 26.01
C GLN A 137 3.30 -14.88 27.28
N SER A 138 2.46 -14.40 28.19
CA SER A 138 2.83 -14.07 29.57
C SER A 138 3.26 -15.36 30.26
N THR A 139 4.52 -15.73 30.11
CA THR A 139 5.17 -16.71 31.00
C THR A 139 5.42 -16.00 32.33
N ARG A 140 4.40 -15.98 33.21
CA ARG A 140 4.65 -15.82 34.64
C ARG A 140 5.41 -17.06 35.11
N SER A 141 6.73 -17.00 35.11
CA SER A 141 7.54 -17.92 35.87
C SER A 141 7.38 -17.58 37.35
N ASP A 142 6.56 -18.34 38.07
CA ASP A 142 6.59 -18.35 39.53
C ASP A 142 7.97 -18.86 39.97
N VAL A 143 8.87 -17.93 40.29
CA VAL A 143 10.15 -18.24 40.92
C VAL A 143 9.86 -18.54 42.39
N GLN A 144 9.68 -19.81 42.72
CA GLN A 144 9.52 -20.25 44.10
C GLN A 144 10.90 -20.34 44.76
N ALA A 145 11.22 -19.38 45.62
CA ALA A 145 12.47 -19.36 46.38
C ALA A 145 12.57 -20.56 47.35
N PRO A 146 13.74 -21.21 47.49
CA PRO A 146 13.90 -22.32 48.42
C PRO A 146 13.80 -21.83 49.87
N ARG A 147 13.01 -22.54 50.69
CA ARG A 147 12.87 -22.25 52.13
C ARG A 147 14.21 -22.45 52.84
N ALA A 148 14.70 -21.39 53.49
CA ALA A 148 15.89 -21.44 54.32
C ALA A 148 15.70 -22.45 55.48
N ARG A 149 16.58 -23.45 55.56
CA ARG A 149 16.68 -24.34 56.73
C ARG A 149 17.23 -23.54 57.91
N ARG A 150 16.43 -23.36 58.97
CA ARG A 150 16.94 -22.94 60.28
C ARG A 150 17.52 -24.15 61.01
N ARG A 151 18.70 -23.96 61.60
CA ARG A 151 19.31 -24.86 62.58
C ARG A 151 18.58 -24.79 63.91
#